data_AF-A0A536P8G9-F1
#
_entry.id   AF-A0A536P8G9-F1
#
_cell.length_a   1.000
_cell.length_b   1.000
_cell.length_c   1.000
_cell.angle_alpha   90.00
_cell.angle_beta   90.00
_cell.angle_gamma   90.00
#
_symmetry.space_group_name_H-M   'P 1'
#
loop_
_entity.id
_entity.type
_entity.pdbx_description
1 polymer ?
#
loop_
_entity_poly.entity_id
_entity_poly.type
_entity_poly.pdbx_seq_one_letter_code
_entity_poly.pdbx_strand_id
1 'polypeptide(L)'
;MQYTRSERVAQGALVVVALVFAIVVAGVIFRGGGGAPGAAVPTAAPTVKPPDVKIAHDPCCAQAARFLNAGWESSAKVDRAAVTLIPDPGFACAAQVFSGGLKGSFGCAGLLRGATEYVATLALTTIDGTFKIDHKFTTMADKLTGVQWFTEFENPSGDPLACAAASCRIVQFFTAGKDPMTAEAILALGRQFNKSADPGLDPVGIATVIKRMEPRNNYHYYRYDTREDATFASVYWLLRSGKPVLVISLAGQHGPVLVGFQGAYGTYYDDPANKVSGVIVEDPQRGDMDPRTQSHRPDKYRTPGFQTGQLIGLDEWYRDEWWLGFAYQASIKMPDGTFRNVERNDGAYPTPHWGGKFVILVDDGDADWSSDKEGRVKFR
;
A
#
# COMPACT_ATOMS: atom_id res chain seq x y z
N MET A 1 36.24 31.77 -29.95
CA MET A 1 35.49 30.54 -30.29
C MET A 1 34.35 30.92 -31.23
N GLN A 2 34.23 30.27 -32.38
CA GLN A 2 33.13 30.52 -33.32
C GLN A 2 31.96 29.58 -32.97
N TYR A 3 30.79 30.16 -32.71
CA TYR A 3 29.56 29.39 -32.43
C TYR A 3 29.24 28.40 -33.55
N THR A 4 28.86 27.18 -33.15
CA THR A 4 28.46 26.08 -34.02
C THR A 4 27.13 26.37 -34.72
N ARG A 5 26.85 25.69 -35.85
CA ARG A 5 25.62 25.93 -36.64
C ARG A 5 24.34 25.65 -35.83
N SER A 6 24.36 24.71 -34.88
CA SER A 6 23.23 24.40 -33.99
C SER A 6 22.94 25.53 -32.99
N GLU A 7 23.98 26.20 -32.46
CA GLU A 7 23.82 27.32 -31.53
C GLU A 7 23.22 28.56 -32.21
N ARG A 8 23.51 28.78 -33.50
CA ARG A 8 22.89 29.87 -34.28
C ARG A 8 21.42 29.62 -34.61
N VAL A 9 21.02 28.35 -34.77
CA VAL A 9 19.61 27.97 -34.99
C VAL A 9 18.81 28.13 -33.70
N ALA A 10 19.39 27.78 -32.54
CA ALA A 10 18.77 28.00 -31.25
C ALA A 10 18.59 29.50 -30.93
N GLN A 11 19.57 30.34 -31.28
CA GLN A 11 19.45 31.81 -31.15
C GLN A 11 18.42 32.40 -32.12
N GLY A 12 18.33 31.87 -33.35
CA GLY A 12 17.32 32.29 -34.33
C GLY A 12 15.88 31.97 -33.88
N ALA A 13 15.65 30.78 -33.30
CA ALA A 13 14.35 30.40 -32.78
C ALA A 13 13.91 31.29 -31.60
N LEU A 14 14.85 31.65 -30.72
CA LEU A 14 14.58 32.46 -29.53
C LEU A 14 14.25 33.92 -29.89
N VAL A 15 14.89 34.47 -30.93
CA VAL A 15 14.60 35.82 -31.46
C VAL A 15 13.22 35.86 -32.11
N VAL A 16 12.83 34.82 -32.85
CA VAL A 16 11.49 34.74 -33.50
C VAL A 16 10.38 34.63 -32.46
N VAL A 17 10.56 33.83 -31.40
CA VAL A 17 9.58 33.72 -30.30
C VAL A 17 9.46 35.06 -29.56
N ALA A 18 10.56 35.76 -29.31
CA ALA A 18 10.55 37.08 -28.68
C ALA A 18 9.86 38.14 -29.55
N LEU A 19 10.04 38.10 -30.88
CA LEU A 19 9.38 39.02 -31.82
C LEU A 19 7.87 38.79 -31.90
N VAL A 20 7.43 37.52 -31.90
CA VAL A 20 6.00 37.18 -31.89
C VAL A 20 5.35 37.61 -30.58
N PHE A 21 6.03 37.41 -29.45
CA PHE A 21 5.53 37.86 -28.14
C PHE A 21 5.43 39.40 -28.06
N ALA A 22 6.42 40.12 -28.59
CA ALA A 22 6.40 41.58 -28.63
C ALA A 22 5.30 42.15 -29.55
N ILE A 23 5.04 41.52 -30.70
CA ILE A 23 3.98 41.92 -31.63
C ILE A 23 2.59 41.64 -31.05
N VAL A 24 2.40 40.51 -30.36
CA VAL A 24 1.12 40.17 -29.71
C VAL A 24 0.85 41.11 -28.53
N VAL A 25 1.85 41.41 -27.71
CA VAL A 25 1.71 42.32 -26.57
C VAL A 25 1.51 43.77 -27.03
N ALA A 26 2.25 44.23 -28.05
CA ALA A 26 2.04 45.56 -28.63
C ALA A 26 0.68 45.69 -29.34
N GLY A 27 0.22 44.63 -30.01
CA GLY A 27 -1.12 44.59 -30.63
C GLY A 27 -2.27 44.65 -29.63
N VAL A 28 -2.06 44.16 -28.40
CA VAL A 28 -3.04 44.25 -27.30
C VAL A 28 -2.97 45.63 -26.61
N ILE A 29 -1.80 46.25 -26.50
CA ILE A 29 -1.64 47.54 -25.82
C ILE A 29 -2.03 48.73 -26.72
N PHE A 30 -1.84 48.66 -28.04
CA PHE A 30 -2.13 49.77 -28.96
C PHE A 30 -3.51 49.73 -29.65
N ARG A 31 -4.38 48.76 -29.35
CA ARG A 31 -5.79 48.73 -29.81
C ARG A 31 -6.81 49.29 -28.80
N GLY A 32 -6.36 49.82 -27.67
CA GLY A 32 -7.21 50.46 -26.67
C GLY A 32 -7.55 51.92 -27.00
N GLY A 33 -8.35 52.14 -28.05
CA GLY A 33 -8.88 53.47 -28.41
C GLY A 33 -10.39 53.56 -28.18
N GLY A 34 -10.79 54.27 -27.13
CA GLY A 34 -12.06 55.02 -27.01
C GLY A 34 -13.38 54.26 -27.12
N GLY A 35 -13.95 53.84 -25.99
CA GLY A 35 -15.35 53.44 -25.87
C GLY A 35 -15.88 53.69 -24.45
N ALA A 36 -16.97 54.45 -24.34
CA ALA A 36 -17.66 54.84 -23.11
C ALA A 36 -18.06 53.63 -22.22
N PRO A 37 -18.33 53.82 -20.90
CA PRO A 37 -18.65 52.72 -20.00
C PRO A 37 -20.02 52.11 -20.33
N GLY A 38 -20.02 51.06 -21.15
CA GLY A 38 -21.14 50.16 -21.31
C GLY A 38 -21.25 49.26 -20.08
N ALA A 39 -22.48 49.11 -19.56
CA ALA A 39 -22.79 48.23 -18.45
C ALA A 39 -22.17 46.84 -18.64
N ALA A 40 -21.56 46.31 -17.58
CA ALA A 40 -21.08 44.93 -17.56
C ALA A 40 -22.25 43.99 -17.86
N VAL A 41 -22.21 43.35 -19.02
CA VAL A 41 -23.12 42.26 -19.37
C VAL A 41 -22.83 41.14 -18.37
N PRO A 42 -23.85 40.63 -17.64
CA PRO A 42 -23.64 39.49 -16.76
C PRO A 42 -23.14 38.33 -17.60
N THR A 43 -21.92 37.86 -17.35
CA THR A 43 -21.44 36.61 -17.92
C THR A 43 -22.41 35.53 -17.48
N ALA A 44 -23.12 34.93 -18.45
CA ALA A 44 -24.07 33.87 -18.17
C ALA A 44 -23.38 32.79 -17.32
N ALA A 45 -24.00 32.42 -16.19
CA ALA A 45 -23.59 31.26 -15.43
C ALA A 45 -23.56 30.05 -16.38
N PRO A 46 -22.58 29.13 -16.27
CA PRO A 46 -22.55 27.93 -17.09
C PRO A 46 -23.90 27.21 -16.95
N THR A 47 -24.68 27.15 -18.03
CA THR A 47 -25.99 26.48 -18.06
C THR A 47 -25.85 24.95 -18.08
N VAL A 48 -24.63 24.44 -18.21
CA VAL A 48 -24.32 23.02 -18.22
C VAL A 48 -24.01 22.56 -16.79
N LYS A 49 -24.83 21.63 -16.29
CA LYS A 49 -24.59 20.96 -15.01
C LYS A 49 -23.31 20.09 -15.13
N PRO A 50 -22.35 20.19 -14.19
CA PRO A 50 -21.21 19.28 -14.15
C PRO A 50 -21.66 17.83 -13.95
N PRO A 51 -20.91 16.84 -14.48
CA PRO A 51 -21.21 15.43 -14.24
C PRO A 51 -21.06 15.12 -12.75
N ASP A 52 -21.91 14.21 -12.26
CA ASP A 52 -21.78 13.67 -10.92
C ASP A 52 -20.64 12.64 -10.95
N VAL A 53 -19.60 12.84 -10.13
CA VAL A 53 -18.39 12.02 -10.12
C VAL A 53 -18.22 11.39 -8.74
N LYS A 54 -17.99 10.07 -8.72
CA LYS A 54 -17.63 9.32 -7.51
C LYS A 54 -16.18 8.87 -7.62
N ILE A 55 -15.39 9.11 -6.57
CA ILE A 55 -13.99 8.69 -6.48
C ILE A 55 -13.88 7.57 -5.45
N ALA A 56 -13.25 6.47 -5.86
CA ALA A 56 -12.92 5.34 -5.01
C ALA A 56 -11.41 5.31 -4.77
N HIS A 57 -10.99 5.62 -3.54
CA HIS A 57 -9.60 5.61 -3.09
C HIS A 57 -9.58 4.83 -1.77
N ASP A 58 -8.84 3.71 -1.71
CA ASP A 58 -8.77 2.84 -0.53
C ASP A 58 -7.32 2.42 -0.28
N PRO A 59 -6.77 2.62 0.93
CA PRO A 59 -7.34 3.36 2.06
C PRO A 59 -7.42 4.87 1.78
N CYS A 60 -8.40 5.56 2.38
CA CYS A 60 -8.59 7.01 2.28
C CYS A 60 -9.35 7.52 3.51
N CYS A 61 -9.42 8.82 3.81
CA CYS A 61 -8.66 9.95 3.24
C CYS A 61 -7.82 10.66 4.30
N ALA A 62 -7.97 10.28 5.57
CA ALA A 62 -7.11 10.76 6.65
C ALA A 62 -5.75 10.04 6.65
N GLN A 63 -5.68 8.83 6.07
CA GLN A 63 -4.47 8.01 6.00
C GLN A 63 -4.49 7.16 4.72
N ALA A 64 -4.29 7.82 3.58
CA ALA A 64 -4.14 7.14 2.30
C ALA A 64 -2.78 6.48 2.15
N ALA A 65 -2.69 5.45 1.31
CA ALA A 65 -1.38 4.94 0.90
C ALA A 65 -0.52 6.05 0.29
N ARG A 66 0.80 5.89 0.34
CA ARG A 66 1.72 6.79 -0.39
C ARG A 66 1.66 6.56 -1.90
N PHE A 67 1.21 5.39 -2.34
CA PHE A 67 0.96 5.15 -3.76
C PHE A 67 -0.47 5.57 -4.12
N LEU A 68 -0.61 6.70 -4.82
CA LEU A 68 -1.92 7.14 -5.30
C LEU A 68 -2.38 6.26 -6.46
N ASN A 69 -3.47 5.53 -6.24
CA ASN A 69 -4.21 4.81 -7.26
C ASN A 69 -5.69 4.83 -6.91
N ALA A 70 -6.46 5.69 -7.58
CA ALA A 70 -7.88 5.87 -7.32
C ALA A 70 -8.71 5.62 -8.58
N GLY A 71 -9.85 4.96 -8.42
CA GLY A 71 -10.86 4.81 -9.44
C GLY A 71 -11.82 6.00 -9.44
N TRP A 72 -12.44 6.29 -10.58
CA TRP A 72 -13.55 7.23 -10.66
C TRP A 72 -14.67 6.70 -11.55
N GLU A 73 -15.90 7.11 -11.23
CA GLU A 73 -17.11 6.86 -12.01
C GLU A 73 -17.81 8.19 -12.28
N SER A 74 -18.35 8.38 -13.48
CA SER A 74 -19.03 9.60 -13.92
C SER A 74 -20.43 9.30 -14.43
N SER A 75 -21.37 10.22 -14.17
CA SER A 75 -22.73 10.17 -14.73
C SER A 75 -22.79 10.59 -16.21
N ALA A 76 -21.73 11.18 -16.76
CA ALA A 76 -21.62 11.54 -18.17
C ALA A 76 -20.44 10.81 -18.82
N LYS A 77 -20.51 10.64 -20.14
CA LYS A 77 -19.42 10.07 -20.91
C LYS A 77 -18.24 11.04 -20.96
N VAL A 78 -17.08 10.56 -20.51
CA VAL A 78 -15.79 11.25 -20.52
C VAL A 78 -14.98 10.76 -21.72
N ASP A 79 -14.45 11.70 -22.49
CA ASP A 79 -13.59 11.42 -23.65
C ASP A 79 -12.10 11.53 -23.29
N ARG A 80 -11.77 12.37 -22.28
CA ARG A 80 -10.40 12.55 -21.79
C ARG A 80 -10.39 12.86 -20.30
N ALA A 81 -9.39 12.37 -19.60
CA ALA A 81 -9.12 12.71 -18.21
C ALA A 81 -7.67 13.17 -18.04
N ALA A 82 -7.43 14.10 -17.13
CA ALA A 82 -6.11 14.51 -16.68
C ALA A 82 -6.13 14.72 -15.16
N VAL A 83 -4.99 14.52 -14.49
CA VAL A 83 -4.87 14.77 -13.05
C VAL A 83 -3.67 15.67 -12.79
N THR A 84 -3.84 16.61 -11.87
CA THR A 84 -2.75 17.39 -11.29
C THR A 84 -2.78 17.21 -9.78
N LEU A 85 -1.62 17.17 -9.14
CA LEU A 85 -1.49 16.98 -7.70
C LEU A 85 -0.83 18.20 -7.07
N ILE A 86 -1.37 18.66 -5.94
CA ILE A 86 -0.78 19.72 -5.11
C ILE A 86 -0.60 19.17 -3.70
N PRO A 87 0.60 19.26 -3.09
CA PRO A 87 1.84 19.73 -3.69
C PRO A 87 2.30 18.85 -4.87
N ASP A 88 3.09 19.43 -5.77
CA ASP A 88 3.67 18.71 -6.91
C ASP A 88 4.62 17.62 -6.38
N PRO A 89 4.39 16.34 -6.72
CA PRO A 89 5.24 15.24 -6.26
C PRO A 89 6.62 15.23 -6.92
N GLY A 90 6.84 15.97 -8.01
CA GLY A 90 8.10 15.97 -8.76
C GLY A 90 8.26 14.80 -9.74
N PHE A 91 7.19 14.03 -9.95
CA PHE A 91 7.12 12.93 -10.92
C PHE A 91 5.71 12.83 -11.53
N ALA A 92 5.59 12.08 -12.62
CA ALA A 92 4.35 12.04 -13.40
C ALA A 92 3.18 11.42 -12.63
N CYS A 93 2.03 12.09 -12.70
CA CYS A 93 0.72 11.51 -12.41
C CYS A 93 -0.12 11.52 -13.69
N ALA A 94 -0.99 10.52 -13.83
CA ALA A 94 -1.81 10.35 -15.03
C ALA A 94 -3.21 9.91 -14.65
N ALA A 95 -4.16 10.25 -15.53
CA ALA A 95 -5.51 9.73 -15.48
C ALA A 95 -5.80 8.92 -16.75
N GLN A 96 -6.62 7.90 -16.61
CA GLN A 96 -7.03 7.02 -17.69
C GLN A 96 -8.55 6.95 -17.73
N VAL A 97 -9.10 6.83 -18.94
CA VAL A 97 -10.52 6.59 -19.20
C VAL A 97 -10.65 5.15 -19.67
N PHE A 98 -11.53 4.37 -19.04
CA PHE A 98 -11.79 2.99 -19.43
C PHE A 98 -12.84 2.91 -20.54
N SER A 99 -12.99 1.72 -21.12
CA SER A 99 -13.96 1.48 -22.20
C SER A 99 -15.37 1.94 -21.81
N GLY A 100 -16.03 2.70 -22.69
CA GLY A 100 -17.36 3.25 -22.44
C GLY A 100 -17.37 4.65 -21.82
N GLY A 101 -16.24 5.15 -21.31
CA GLY A 101 -16.09 6.55 -20.88
C GLY A 101 -16.79 6.93 -19.58
N LEU A 102 -17.44 5.98 -18.90
CA LEU A 102 -18.14 6.25 -17.63
C LEU A 102 -17.30 5.96 -16.40
N LYS A 103 -16.12 5.34 -16.58
CA LYS A 103 -15.20 5.00 -15.50
C LYS A 103 -13.77 5.24 -15.94
N GLY A 104 -12.89 5.36 -14.96
CA GLY A 104 -11.47 5.40 -15.19
C GLY A 104 -10.68 5.33 -13.89
N SER A 105 -9.42 5.69 -13.97
CA SER A 105 -8.54 5.79 -12.81
C SER A 105 -7.64 7.02 -12.90
N PHE A 106 -7.04 7.41 -11.80
CA PHE A 106 -5.90 8.32 -11.77
C PHE A 106 -4.92 7.89 -10.70
N GLY A 107 -3.64 8.17 -10.92
CA GLY A 107 -2.58 7.76 -10.03
C GLY A 107 -1.24 8.40 -10.37
N CYS A 108 -0.24 8.10 -9.57
CA CYS A 108 1.12 8.59 -9.76
C CYS A 108 2.11 7.43 -9.95
N ALA A 109 3.22 7.71 -10.63
CA ALA A 109 4.20 6.69 -10.98
C ALA A 109 4.98 6.15 -9.76
N GLY A 110 5.12 6.94 -8.70
CA GLY A 110 5.89 6.59 -7.50
C GLY A 110 5.17 6.91 -6.20
N LEU A 111 5.84 6.62 -5.09
CA LEU A 111 5.37 6.88 -3.73
C LEU A 111 5.44 8.38 -3.42
N LEU A 112 4.31 8.93 -2.99
CA LEU A 112 4.17 10.28 -2.49
C LEU A 112 4.85 10.45 -1.12
N ARG A 113 5.20 11.69 -0.76
CA ARG A 113 5.72 11.98 0.59
C ARG A 113 4.68 11.62 1.65
N GLY A 114 5.13 11.03 2.76
CA GLY A 114 4.27 10.67 3.88
C GLY A 114 3.77 11.87 4.68
N ALA A 115 2.72 11.65 5.46
CA ALA A 115 2.10 12.65 6.35
C ALA A 115 1.81 14.01 5.67
N THR A 116 1.54 13.99 4.36
CA THR A 116 1.35 15.18 3.54
C THR A 116 -0.10 15.23 3.06
N GLU A 117 -0.72 16.40 3.20
CA GLU A 117 -2.03 16.68 2.60
C GLU A 117 -1.85 16.96 1.11
N TYR A 118 -2.61 16.25 0.29
CA TYR A 118 -2.66 16.43 -1.15
C TYR A 118 -4.07 16.78 -1.62
N VAL A 119 -4.11 17.56 -2.70
CA VAL A 119 -5.31 17.78 -3.52
C VAL A 119 -5.02 17.25 -4.91
N ALA A 120 -5.69 16.17 -5.29
CA ALA A 120 -5.72 15.67 -6.66
C ALA A 120 -6.88 16.35 -7.40
N THR A 121 -6.57 17.23 -8.34
CA THR A 121 -7.56 17.84 -9.22
C THR A 121 -7.68 17.00 -10.49
N LEU A 122 -8.78 16.26 -10.59
CA LEU A 122 -9.16 15.47 -11.76
C LEU A 122 -9.94 16.35 -12.74
N ALA A 123 -9.36 16.61 -13.91
CA ALA A 123 -10.02 17.30 -15.01
C ALA A 123 -10.64 16.27 -15.98
N LEU A 124 -11.97 16.23 -16.05
CA LEU A 124 -12.74 15.36 -16.94
C LEU A 124 -13.31 16.16 -18.10
N THR A 125 -12.96 15.80 -19.33
CA THR A 125 -13.49 16.40 -20.55
C THR A 125 -14.61 15.53 -21.11
N THR A 126 -15.79 16.12 -21.25
CA THR A 126 -16.98 15.56 -21.90
C THR A 126 -17.33 16.39 -23.14
N ILE A 127 -18.40 16.02 -23.84
CA ILE A 127 -18.94 16.81 -24.95
C ILE A 127 -19.37 18.23 -24.53
N ASP A 128 -19.76 18.41 -23.26
CA ASP A 128 -20.29 19.69 -22.77
C ASP A 128 -19.20 20.60 -22.15
N GLY A 129 -17.97 20.11 -22.02
CA GLY A 129 -16.85 20.90 -21.50
C GLY A 129 -15.86 20.11 -20.66
N THR A 130 -14.97 20.82 -19.97
CA THR A 130 -14.02 20.22 -19.01
C THR A 130 -14.38 20.64 -17.59
N PHE A 131 -14.56 19.66 -16.72
CA PHE A 131 -14.95 19.84 -15.33
C PHE A 131 -13.82 19.40 -14.42
N LYS A 132 -13.51 20.20 -13.40
CA LYS A 132 -12.46 19.91 -12.42
C LYS A 132 -13.09 19.43 -11.13
N ILE A 133 -12.62 18.30 -10.63
CA ILE A 133 -13.06 17.67 -9.38
C ILE A 133 -11.85 17.54 -8.47
N ASP A 134 -11.94 18.14 -7.28
CA ASP A 134 -10.89 18.05 -6.28
C ASP A 134 -11.13 16.85 -5.36
N HIS A 135 -10.07 16.05 -5.18
CA HIS A 135 -10.02 14.94 -4.23
C HIS A 135 -8.94 15.21 -3.20
N LYS A 136 -9.35 15.44 -1.96
CA LYS A 136 -8.43 15.74 -0.85
C LYS A 136 -8.11 14.47 -0.07
N PHE A 137 -6.84 14.25 0.21
CA PHE A 137 -6.40 13.13 1.03
C PHE A 137 -5.07 13.44 1.71
N THR A 138 -4.83 12.78 2.84
CA THR A 138 -3.57 12.84 3.57
C THR A 138 -2.92 11.48 3.48
N THR A 139 -1.70 11.41 2.94
CA THR A 139 -0.92 10.17 2.89
C THR A 139 -0.49 9.75 4.28
N MET A 140 -0.39 8.45 4.52
CA MET A 140 0.10 7.87 5.76
C MET A 140 1.51 8.38 6.13
N ALA A 141 1.75 8.49 7.43
CA ALA A 141 3.08 8.72 8.00
C ALA A 141 3.95 7.45 7.88
N ASP A 142 5.09 7.39 8.58
CA ASP A 142 5.95 6.18 8.59
C ASP A 142 5.36 5.04 9.43
N LYS A 143 4.21 5.28 10.07
CA LYS A 143 3.43 4.32 10.86
C LYS A 143 1.94 4.51 10.57
N LEU A 144 1.22 3.39 10.44
CA LEU A 144 -0.23 3.36 10.40
C LEU A 144 -0.81 3.75 11.76
N THR A 145 -1.85 4.57 11.73
CA THR A 145 -2.69 4.90 12.88
C THR A 145 -3.97 4.08 12.84
N GLY A 146 -4.57 3.85 14.02
CA GLY A 146 -5.84 3.13 14.14
C GLY A 146 -5.76 1.62 13.88
N VAL A 147 -4.56 1.04 13.90
CA VAL A 147 -4.40 -0.42 13.88
C VAL A 147 -4.80 -0.95 15.26
N GLN A 148 -5.79 -1.84 15.30
CA GLN A 148 -6.26 -2.45 16.54
C GLN A 148 -5.56 -3.80 16.73
N TRP A 149 -4.87 -3.93 17.86
CA TRP A 149 -4.22 -5.18 18.25
C TRP A 149 -5.22 -6.23 18.76
N PHE A 150 -4.91 -7.49 18.49
CA PHE A 150 -5.62 -8.66 18.98
C PHE A 150 -4.63 -9.68 19.54
N THR A 151 -5.00 -10.32 20.65
CA THR A 151 -4.20 -11.40 21.26
C THR A 151 -4.35 -12.71 20.50
N GLU A 152 -3.32 -13.56 20.51
CA GLU A 152 -3.44 -14.96 20.08
C GLU A 152 -4.02 -15.90 21.15
N PHE A 153 -4.14 -15.43 22.40
CA PHE A 153 -4.57 -16.20 23.57
C PHE A 153 -6.05 -16.02 23.88
N GLU A 154 -6.93 -16.03 22.87
CA GLU A 154 -8.38 -15.88 23.11
C GLU A 154 -9.00 -17.09 23.84
N ASN A 155 -8.31 -18.23 23.86
CA ASN A 155 -8.77 -19.39 24.59
C ASN A 155 -8.78 -19.10 26.10
N PRO A 156 -9.91 -19.32 26.82
CA PRO A 156 -9.99 -19.13 28.27
C PRO A 156 -8.97 -19.93 29.09
N SER A 157 -8.43 -21.04 28.55
CA SER A 157 -7.36 -21.81 29.20
C SER A 157 -6.00 -21.11 29.17
N GLY A 158 -5.84 -20.07 28.35
CA GLY A 158 -4.58 -19.38 28.10
C GLY A 158 -3.72 -20.02 27.03
N ASP A 159 -4.16 -21.13 26.41
CA ASP A 159 -3.41 -21.78 25.33
C ASP A 159 -3.40 -20.92 24.06
N PRO A 160 -2.23 -20.79 23.37
CA PRO A 160 -2.15 -20.04 22.12
C PRO A 160 -2.99 -20.73 21.05
N LEU A 161 -3.87 -19.97 20.38
CA LEU A 161 -4.62 -20.48 19.24
C LEU A 161 -3.76 -20.45 17.97
N ALA A 162 -3.45 -19.24 17.49
CA ALA A 162 -2.50 -18.98 16.41
C ALA A 162 -2.24 -17.48 16.25
N CYS A 163 -0.98 -17.06 16.32
CA CYS A 163 -0.54 -15.69 16.01
C CYS A 163 -1.05 -15.19 14.66
N ALA A 164 -1.00 -16.04 13.63
CA ALA A 164 -1.48 -15.71 12.29
C ALA A 164 -3.00 -15.41 12.25
N ALA A 165 -3.81 -16.08 13.06
CA ALA A 165 -5.25 -15.84 13.12
C ALA A 165 -5.57 -14.50 13.80
N ALA A 166 -4.86 -14.17 14.87
CA ALA A 166 -4.94 -12.84 15.49
C ALA A 166 -4.50 -11.74 14.51
N SER A 167 -3.41 -11.94 13.78
CA SER A 167 -2.95 -11.01 12.73
C SER A 167 -3.94 -10.85 11.58
N CYS A 168 -4.66 -11.90 11.19
CA CYS A 168 -5.76 -11.79 10.23
C CYS A 168 -6.89 -10.88 10.76
N ARG A 169 -7.16 -10.88 12.07
CA ARG A 169 -8.14 -9.97 12.69
C ARG A 169 -7.65 -8.53 12.71
N ILE A 170 -6.36 -8.30 12.99
CA ILE A 170 -5.75 -6.97 12.91
C ILE A 170 -5.97 -6.39 11.51
N VAL A 171 -5.65 -7.16 10.46
CA VAL A 171 -5.89 -6.75 9.06
C VAL A 171 -7.37 -6.52 8.79
N GLN A 172 -8.22 -7.49 9.12
CA GLN A 172 -9.65 -7.43 8.85
C GLN A 172 -10.31 -6.21 9.50
N PHE A 173 -9.98 -5.95 10.76
CA PHE A 173 -10.50 -4.79 11.48
C PHE A 173 -9.98 -3.49 10.87
N PHE A 174 -8.69 -3.41 10.55
CA PHE A 174 -8.10 -2.22 9.93
C PHE A 174 -8.73 -1.91 8.56
N THR A 175 -8.92 -2.91 7.70
CA THR A 175 -9.39 -2.70 6.32
C THR A 175 -10.90 -2.57 6.18
N ALA A 176 -11.68 -3.16 7.11
CA ALA A 176 -13.13 -3.23 6.99
C ALA A 176 -13.89 -2.64 8.19
N GLY A 177 -13.20 -2.21 9.25
CA GLY A 177 -13.81 -1.62 10.45
C GLY A 177 -14.69 -2.59 11.24
N LYS A 178 -14.53 -3.90 11.03
CA LYS A 178 -15.33 -4.95 11.64
C LYS A 178 -14.48 -6.18 11.96
N ASP A 179 -14.88 -6.89 13.01
CA ASP A 179 -14.26 -8.15 13.45
C ASP A 179 -15.32 -9.27 13.41
N PRO A 180 -15.55 -9.89 12.23
CA PRO A 180 -16.66 -10.82 12.03
C PRO A 180 -16.39 -12.23 12.55
N MET A 181 -15.14 -12.55 12.90
CA MET A 181 -14.71 -13.90 13.27
C MET A 181 -13.66 -13.84 14.40
N THR A 182 -13.78 -14.75 15.37
CA THR A 182 -12.76 -14.96 16.41
C THR A 182 -11.50 -15.59 15.82
N ALA A 183 -10.39 -15.55 16.56
CA ALA A 183 -9.14 -16.20 16.14
C ALA A 183 -9.32 -17.72 15.96
N GLU A 184 -10.14 -18.37 16.80
CA GLU A 184 -10.47 -19.79 16.67
C GLU A 184 -11.23 -20.09 15.37
N ALA A 185 -12.22 -19.26 15.03
CA ALA A 185 -12.99 -19.42 13.80
C ALA A 185 -12.11 -19.20 12.56
N ILE A 186 -11.20 -18.22 12.61
CA ILE A 186 -10.24 -17.95 11.52
C ILE A 186 -9.25 -19.11 11.37
N LEU A 187 -8.74 -19.65 12.48
CA LEU A 187 -7.84 -20.81 12.45
C LEU A 187 -8.54 -22.03 11.84
N ALA A 188 -9.76 -22.33 12.27
CA ALA A 188 -10.55 -23.45 11.76
C ALA A 188 -10.89 -23.30 10.27
N LEU A 189 -11.22 -22.09 9.82
CA LEU A 189 -11.47 -21.81 8.41
C LEU A 189 -10.18 -21.86 7.57
N GLY A 190 -9.14 -21.17 8.01
CA GLY A 190 -7.87 -21.06 7.30
C GLY A 190 -7.16 -22.39 7.09
N ARG A 191 -7.21 -23.31 8.08
CA ARG A 191 -6.64 -24.66 7.97
C ARG A 191 -7.23 -25.48 6.82
N GLN A 192 -8.47 -25.20 6.39
CA GLN A 192 -9.09 -25.86 5.23
C GLN A 192 -8.42 -25.47 3.91
N PHE A 193 -7.68 -24.36 3.91
CA PHE A 193 -7.01 -23.81 2.73
C PHE A 193 -5.50 -24.01 2.73
N ASN A 194 -4.91 -24.43 3.86
CA ASN A 194 -3.48 -24.73 3.95
C ASN A 194 -3.05 -25.66 2.78
N LYS A 195 -1.89 -25.36 2.20
CA LYS A 195 -1.21 -26.14 1.16
C LYS A 195 0.01 -26.87 1.71
N SER A 196 0.07 -27.02 3.02
CA SER A 196 1.08 -27.72 3.80
C SER A 196 0.43 -28.42 4.99
N ALA A 197 1.23 -29.17 5.77
CA ALA A 197 0.77 -29.77 7.02
C ALA A 197 0.97 -28.85 8.24
N ASP A 198 1.14 -27.54 8.03
CA ASP A 198 1.29 -26.56 9.12
C ASP A 198 0.10 -26.68 10.11
N PRO A 199 0.37 -26.88 11.42
CA PRO A 199 -0.68 -26.91 12.43
C PRO A 199 -1.33 -25.53 12.65
N GLY A 200 -0.64 -24.43 12.36
CA GLY A 200 -1.19 -23.08 12.33
C GLY A 200 -1.85 -22.76 10.99
N LEU A 201 -1.61 -21.55 10.50
CA LEU A 201 -2.01 -21.11 9.17
C LEU A 201 -0.76 -20.86 8.35
N ASP A 202 -0.67 -21.53 7.21
CA ASP A 202 0.42 -21.30 6.28
C ASP A 202 0.15 -20.04 5.41
N PRO A 203 1.14 -19.55 4.64
CA PRO A 203 0.96 -18.34 3.84
C PRO A 203 -0.25 -18.36 2.90
N VAL A 204 -0.68 -19.53 2.41
CA VAL A 204 -1.87 -19.65 1.56
C VAL A 204 -3.15 -19.59 2.39
N GLY A 205 -3.19 -20.28 3.52
CA GLY A 205 -4.31 -20.25 4.46
C GLY A 205 -4.62 -18.82 4.92
N ILE A 206 -3.58 -18.07 5.27
CA ILE A 206 -3.67 -16.67 5.70
C ILE A 206 -4.22 -15.77 4.58
N ALA A 207 -3.61 -15.78 3.39
CA ALA A 207 -4.06 -14.96 2.26
C ALA A 207 -5.53 -15.25 1.90
N THR A 208 -5.88 -16.54 1.86
CA THR A 208 -7.24 -16.99 1.50
C THR A 208 -8.27 -16.56 2.52
N VAL A 209 -7.99 -16.70 3.84
CA VAL A 209 -8.96 -16.32 4.86
C VAL A 209 -9.18 -14.81 4.91
N ILE A 210 -8.13 -14.01 4.73
CA ILE A 210 -8.24 -12.55 4.64
C ILE A 210 -9.16 -12.14 3.48
N LYS A 211 -8.97 -12.73 2.29
CA LYS A 211 -9.83 -12.50 1.11
C LYS A 211 -11.29 -12.92 1.35
N ARG A 212 -11.52 -14.00 2.10
CA ARG A 212 -12.86 -14.51 2.43
C ARG A 212 -13.62 -13.59 3.40
N MET A 213 -12.93 -12.98 4.36
CA MET A 213 -13.55 -12.06 5.32
C MET A 213 -13.86 -10.70 4.69
N GLU A 214 -13.01 -10.21 3.79
CA GLU A 214 -13.20 -8.96 3.05
C GLU A 214 -12.71 -9.13 1.60
N PRO A 215 -13.62 -9.25 0.61
CA PRO A 215 -13.26 -9.45 -0.79
C PRO A 215 -12.39 -8.35 -1.41
N ARG A 216 -12.34 -7.15 -0.81
CA ARG A 216 -11.45 -6.06 -1.27
C ARG A 216 -10.00 -6.22 -0.83
N ASN A 217 -9.72 -7.12 0.11
CA ASN A 217 -8.35 -7.39 0.55
C ASN A 217 -7.67 -8.34 -0.44
N ASN A 218 -6.67 -7.84 -1.16
CA ASN A 218 -5.95 -8.61 -2.17
C ASN A 218 -4.59 -9.05 -1.65
N TYR A 219 -4.61 -9.76 -0.52
CA TYR A 219 -3.38 -10.25 0.09
C TYR A 219 -2.82 -11.44 -0.69
N HIS A 220 -1.53 -11.36 -0.99
CA HIS A 220 -0.74 -12.43 -1.57
C HIS A 220 0.55 -12.61 -0.76
N TYR A 221 1.07 -13.83 -0.73
CA TYR A 221 2.39 -14.08 -0.16
C TYR A 221 3.47 -13.84 -1.21
N TYR A 222 4.63 -13.35 -0.76
CA TYR A 222 5.86 -13.19 -1.53
C TYR A 222 7.02 -13.83 -0.79
N ARG A 223 8.00 -14.36 -1.52
CA ARG A 223 9.19 -15.00 -0.96
C ARG A 223 10.45 -14.27 -1.39
N TYR A 224 11.41 -14.21 -0.50
CA TYR A 224 12.70 -13.55 -0.72
C TYR A 224 13.84 -14.46 -0.31
N ASP A 225 14.97 -14.32 -1.00
CA ASP A 225 16.19 -15.07 -0.69
C ASP A 225 16.92 -14.51 0.53
N THR A 226 16.72 -13.23 0.82
CA THR A 226 17.39 -12.52 1.90
C THR A 226 16.36 -11.85 2.83
N ARG A 227 16.73 -11.71 4.11
CA ARG A 227 15.91 -11.00 5.11
C ARG A 227 15.87 -9.51 4.83
N GLU A 228 16.93 -8.98 4.24
CA GLU A 228 17.07 -7.60 3.82
C GLU A 228 16.01 -7.29 2.77
N ASP A 229 15.94 -8.07 1.69
CA ASP A 229 14.93 -7.89 0.64
C ASP A 229 13.51 -8.03 1.20
N ALA A 230 13.25 -9.03 2.06
CA ALA A 230 11.94 -9.18 2.70
C ALA A 230 11.57 -7.97 3.56
N THR A 231 12.54 -7.33 4.22
CA THR A 231 12.32 -6.16 5.07
C THR A 231 12.01 -4.93 4.24
N PHE A 232 12.83 -4.64 3.22
CA PHE A 232 12.58 -3.52 2.32
C PHE A 232 11.26 -3.68 1.56
N ALA A 233 10.95 -4.90 1.09
CA ALA A 233 9.67 -5.19 0.47
C ALA A 233 8.50 -5.00 1.43
N SER A 234 8.63 -5.39 2.70
CA SER A 234 7.58 -5.15 3.71
C SER A 234 7.30 -3.65 3.87
N VAL A 235 8.34 -2.82 3.96
CA VAL A 235 8.16 -1.36 4.05
C VAL A 235 7.56 -0.78 2.77
N TYR A 236 8.04 -1.21 1.60
CA TYR A 236 7.48 -0.78 0.32
C TYR A 236 5.99 -1.09 0.21
N TRP A 237 5.59 -2.33 0.52
CA TRP A 237 4.19 -2.75 0.41
C TRP A 237 3.30 -2.07 1.45
N LEU A 238 3.81 -1.83 2.67
CA LEU A 238 3.13 -0.99 3.66
C LEU A 238 2.83 0.39 3.07
N LEU A 239 3.83 1.06 2.51
CA LEU A 239 3.68 2.41 1.96
C LEU A 239 2.78 2.41 0.71
N ARG A 240 2.88 1.38 -0.13
CA ARG A 240 2.13 1.27 -1.37
C ARG A 240 0.66 0.95 -1.12
N SER A 241 0.35 0.10 -0.16
CA SER A 241 -1.03 -0.32 0.11
C SER A 241 -1.70 0.52 1.18
N GLY A 242 -0.93 1.16 2.07
CA GLY A 242 -1.47 1.78 3.27
C GLY A 242 -2.10 0.80 4.25
N LYS A 243 -1.74 -0.49 4.16
CA LYS A 243 -2.33 -1.59 4.94
C LYS A 243 -1.22 -2.39 5.66
N PRO A 244 -1.53 -3.04 6.81
CA PRO A 244 -0.55 -3.81 7.55
C PRO A 244 0.09 -4.92 6.70
N VAL A 245 1.35 -5.22 6.94
CA VAL A 245 2.06 -6.32 6.27
C VAL A 245 2.24 -7.46 7.26
N LEU A 246 1.79 -8.67 6.92
CA LEU A 246 2.08 -9.83 7.76
C LEU A 246 3.49 -10.32 7.42
N VAL A 247 4.30 -10.52 8.45
CA VAL A 247 5.65 -11.06 8.30
C VAL A 247 5.64 -12.48 8.86
N ILE A 248 6.06 -13.45 8.07
CA ILE A 248 6.22 -14.81 8.54
C ILE A 248 7.64 -14.96 9.09
N SER A 249 7.71 -14.95 10.41
CA SER A 249 8.91 -14.90 11.24
C SER A 249 9.10 -16.21 12.01
N LEU A 250 10.11 -16.28 12.89
CA LEU A 250 10.42 -17.49 13.67
C LEU A 250 10.50 -18.73 12.80
N ALA A 251 11.22 -18.59 11.68
CA ALA A 251 11.39 -19.64 10.69
C ALA A 251 10.06 -20.27 10.21
N GLY A 252 8.99 -19.49 10.09
CA GLY A 252 7.69 -19.98 9.66
C GLY A 252 6.65 -20.17 10.76
N GLN A 253 7.04 -19.99 12.02
CA GLN A 253 6.21 -20.35 13.17
C GLN A 253 5.59 -19.16 13.89
N HIS A 254 5.87 -17.93 13.46
CA HIS A 254 5.29 -16.73 14.06
C HIS A 254 4.85 -15.71 13.02
N GLY A 255 3.74 -15.01 13.27
CA GLY A 255 3.11 -14.12 12.30
C GLY A 255 2.72 -12.76 12.85
N PRO A 256 3.67 -11.88 13.23
CA PRO A 256 3.38 -10.49 13.61
C PRO A 256 2.95 -9.66 12.39
N VAL A 257 2.42 -8.46 12.66
CA VAL A 257 2.13 -7.47 11.62
C VAL A 257 3.08 -6.28 11.71
N LEU A 258 3.66 -5.92 10.58
CA LEU A 258 4.40 -4.68 10.40
C LEU A 258 3.40 -3.57 10.09
N VAL A 259 3.42 -2.52 10.92
CA VAL A 259 2.52 -1.36 10.85
C VAL A 259 3.27 -0.06 10.61
N GLY A 260 4.59 -0.09 10.58
CA GLY A 260 5.42 1.08 10.36
C GLY A 260 6.89 0.75 10.24
N PHE A 261 7.70 1.80 10.10
CA PHE A 261 9.16 1.69 10.03
C PHE A 261 9.81 2.95 10.59
N GLN A 262 11.12 2.86 10.81
CA GLN A 262 11.99 3.99 11.10
C GLN A 262 13.03 4.10 9.98
N GLY A 263 13.23 5.31 9.45
CA GLY A 263 14.20 5.57 8.40
C GLY A 263 13.66 6.51 7.34
N ALA A 264 14.14 6.35 6.11
CA ALA A 264 13.69 7.08 4.93
C ALA A 264 13.35 6.09 3.81
N TYR A 265 12.24 6.33 3.13
CA TYR A 265 11.85 5.61 1.92
C TYR A 265 11.46 6.64 0.86
N GLY A 266 12.14 6.58 -0.28
CA GLY A 266 12.01 7.48 -1.41
C GLY A 266 10.85 7.12 -2.33
N THR A 267 10.96 7.54 -3.59
CA THR A 267 9.86 7.49 -4.56
C THR A 267 9.66 6.09 -5.13
N TYR A 268 10.72 5.32 -5.31
CA TYR A 268 10.71 4.01 -5.96
C TYR A 268 11.29 2.93 -5.05
N TYR A 269 11.00 1.68 -5.36
CA TYR A 269 11.49 0.54 -4.58
C TYR A 269 13.02 0.48 -4.52
N ASP A 270 13.68 0.78 -5.63
CA ASP A 270 15.12 0.68 -5.83
C ASP A 270 15.87 2.02 -5.63
N ASP A 271 15.21 3.02 -5.04
CA ASP A 271 15.84 4.31 -4.76
C ASP A 271 17.06 4.12 -3.82
N PRO A 272 18.27 4.53 -4.22
CA PRO A 272 19.48 4.35 -3.41
C PRO A 272 19.45 5.14 -2.10
N ALA A 273 18.55 6.12 -1.95
CA ALA A 273 18.34 6.84 -0.70
C ALA A 273 17.48 6.05 0.31
N ASN A 274 16.86 4.93 -0.09
CA ASN A 274 16.08 4.08 0.80
C ASN A 274 16.98 3.56 1.93
N LYS A 275 16.60 3.88 3.17
CA LYS A 275 17.34 3.52 4.36
C LYS A 275 16.38 3.22 5.50
N VAL A 276 16.20 1.95 5.81
CA VAL A 276 15.45 1.48 6.98
C VAL A 276 16.43 1.26 8.13
N SER A 277 16.10 1.73 9.33
CA SER A 277 16.88 1.49 10.57
C SER A 277 16.12 0.67 11.60
N GLY A 278 14.82 0.48 11.40
CA GLY A 278 13.99 -0.41 12.21
C GLY A 278 12.60 -0.56 11.63
N VAL A 279 11.86 -1.54 12.14
CA VAL A 279 10.46 -1.79 11.79
C VAL A 279 9.58 -1.62 13.02
N ILE A 280 8.33 -1.21 12.82
CA ILE A 280 7.36 -1.04 13.90
C ILE A 280 6.33 -2.16 13.75
N VAL A 281 6.23 -3.01 14.77
CA VAL A 281 5.42 -4.23 14.73
C VAL A 281 4.38 -4.27 15.83
N GLU A 282 3.21 -4.78 15.49
CA GLU A 282 2.29 -5.33 16.48
C GLU A 282 2.48 -6.85 16.53
N ASP A 283 2.57 -7.38 17.74
CA ASP A 283 2.85 -8.80 17.98
C ASP A 283 1.73 -9.41 18.83
N PRO A 284 0.91 -10.31 18.28
CA PRO A 284 -0.22 -10.93 18.98
C PRO A 284 0.15 -11.67 20.28
N GLN A 285 1.40 -12.11 20.41
CA GLN A 285 1.86 -12.85 21.57
C GLN A 285 2.59 -11.95 22.56
N ARG A 286 3.50 -11.10 22.07
CA ARG A 286 4.36 -10.27 22.93
C ARG A 286 3.66 -9.00 23.42
N GLY A 287 2.55 -8.63 22.80
CA GLY A 287 1.61 -7.64 23.31
C GLY A 287 0.71 -8.17 24.41
N ASP A 288 0.60 -9.49 24.60
CA ASP A 288 -0.27 -10.05 25.63
C ASP A 288 0.35 -9.90 27.03
N MET A 289 -0.33 -9.11 27.85
CA MET A 289 0.10 -8.76 29.20
C MET A 289 -0.60 -9.59 30.29
N ASP A 290 -1.42 -10.58 29.93
CA ASP A 290 -2.11 -11.43 30.90
C ASP A 290 -1.08 -12.31 31.63
N PRO A 291 -1.01 -12.28 32.98
CA PRO A 291 -0.10 -13.13 33.73
C PRO A 291 -0.26 -14.62 33.45
N ARG A 292 -1.46 -15.07 33.08
CA ARG A 292 -1.76 -16.48 32.80
C ARG A 292 -1.07 -17.01 31.56
N THR A 293 -0.75 -16.15 30.60
CA THR A 293 -0.16 -16.54 29.31
C THR A 293 1.36 -16.43 29.31
N GLN A 294 1.98 -15.89 30.37
CA GLN A 294 3.43 -15.58 30.43
C GLN A 294 4.33 -16.80 30.24
N SER A 295 3.85 -18.00 30.58
CA SER A 295 4.61 -19.25 30.48
C SER A 295 4.80 -19.77 29.05
N HIS A 296 4.09 -19.26 28.04
CA HIS A 296 4.15 -19.80 26.68
C HIS A 296 5.44 -19.43 25.91
N ARG A 297 6.11 -18.33 26.26
CA ARG A 297 7.45 -17.93 25.78
C ARG A 297 8.14 -17.03 26.82
N PRO A 298 8.53 -17.58 27.98
CA PRO A 298 9.10 -16.79 29.08
C PRO A 298 10.47 -16.21 28.74
N ASP A 299 11.11 -16.72 27.69
CA ASP A 299 12.40 -16.27 27.17
C ASP A 299 12.32 -14.97 26.36
N LYS A 300 11.11 -14.57 25.92
CA LYS A 300 10.91 -13.35 25.12
C LYS A 300 10.26 -12.26 25.94
N TYR A 301 10.78 -11.04 25.82
CA TYR A 301 10.24 -9.89 26.53
C TYR A 301 8.85 -9.52 25.99
N ARG A 302 7.94 -9.12 26.88
CA ARG A 302 6.60 -8.63 26.54
C ARG A 302 6.43 -7.19 26.98
N THR A 303 5.74 -6.39 26.18
CA THR A 303 5.44 -5.00 26.52
C THR A 303 4.12 -4.56 25.90
N PRO A 304 3.41 -3.59 26.51
CA PRO A 304 2.27 -2.94 25.87
C PRO A 304 2.61 -2.25 24.54
N GLY A 305 3.90 -1.97 24.28
CA GLY A 305 4.35 -1.40 23.01
C GLY A 305 3.94 -2.26 21.81
N PHE A 306 3.95 -3.59 21.94
CA PHE A 306 3.50 -4.50 20.89
C PHE A 306 1.99 -4.46 20.61
N GLN A 307 1.19 -3.84 21.48
CA GLN A 307 -0.25 -3.62 21.23
C GLN A 307 -0.53 -2.38 20.38
N THR A 308 0.46 -1.50 20.22
CA THR A 308 0.27 -0.21 19.54
C THR A 308 1.33 0.04 18.48
N GLY A 309 2.24 -0.92 18.26
CA GLY A 309 3.40 -0.81 17.38
C GLY A 309 4.70 -0.52 18.15
N GLN A 310 5.49 -1.58 18.38
CA GLN A 310 6.81 -1.54 19.00
C GLN A 310 7.89 -1.37 17.93
N LEU A 311 8.78 -0.40 18.12
CA LEU A 311 9.98 -0.29 17.27
C LEU A 311 10.97 -1.42 17.61
N ILE A 312 11.37 -2.15 16.58
CA ILE A 312 12.42 -3.17 16.60
C ILE A 312 13.55 -2.69 15.70
N GLY A 313 14.73 -2.49 16.28
CA GLY A 313 15.93 -2.12 15.53
C GLY A 313 16.41 -3.26 14.63
N LEU A 314 17.07 -2.94 13.51
CA LEU A 314 17.50 -3.96 12.54
C LEU A 314 18.43 -5.03 13.13
N ASP A 315 19.25 -4.69 14.13
CA ASP A 315 20.12 -5.66 14.80
C ASP A 315 19.31 -6.78 15.49
N GLU A 316 18.20 -6.44 16.16
CA GLU A 316 17.31 -7.45 16.75
C GLU A 316 16.51 -8.14 15.64
N TRP A 317 15.91 -7.37 14.73
CA TRP A 317 15.09 -7.86 13.62
C TRP A 317 15.79 -8.94 12.76
N TYR A 318 17.11 -8.80 12.58
CA TYR A 318 17.92 -9.70 11.76
C TYR A 318 18.66 -10.78 12.54
N ARG A 319 18.68 -10.77 13.87
CA ARG A 319 19.43 -11.77 14.65
C ARG A 319 18.55 -12.59 15.57
N ASP A 320 17.52 -11.97 16.14
CA ASP A 320 16.62 -12.67 17.04
C ASP A 320 15.76 -13.66 16.24
N GLU A 321 15.67 -14.90 16.75
CA GLU A 321 14.86 -15.94 16.15
C GLU A 321 13.39 -15.54 16.00
N TRP A 322 12.89 -14.66 16.87
CA TRP A 322 11.50 -14.24 16.89
C TRP A 322 11.08 -13.44 15.64
N TRP A 323 12.05 -12.90 14.91
CA TRP A 323 11.84 -11.99 13.78
C TRP A 323 12.30 -12.62 12.45
N LEU A 324 12.97 -11.85 11.59
CA LEU A 324 13.60 -12.34 10.36
C LEU A 324 15.05 -12.80 10.59
N GLY A 325 15.36 -13.30 11.79
CA GLY A 325 16.66 -13.92 12.09
C GLY A 325 16.92 -15.18 11.27
N PHE A 326 15.87 -15.95 10.96
CA PHE A 326 15.96 -17.22 10.24
C PHE A 326 14.90 -17.32 9.15
N ALA A 327 15.30 -17.91 8.02
CA ALA A 327 14.40 -18.22 6.93
C ALA A 327 13.40 -19.33 7.34
N TYR A 328 12.30 -19.42 6.60
CA TYR A 328 11.25 -20.41 6.78
C TYR A 328 11.83 -21.83 6.78
N GLN A 329 11.49 -22.63 7.79
CA GLN A 329 11.91 -24.02 7.89
C GLN A 329 10.92 -24.93 7.15
N ALA A 330 11.45 -25.83 6.32
CA ALA A 330 10.62 -26.86 5.69
C ALA A 330 10.04 -27.86 6.70
N SER A 331 10.61 -27.95 7.91
CA SER A 331 10.10 -28.83 8.96
C SER A 331 10.24 -28.22 10.34
N ILE A 332 9.19 -28.37 11.16
CA ILE A 332 9.12 -27.87 12.53
C ILE A 332 9.05 -29.01 13.53
N LYS A 333 9.55 -28.78 14.75
CA LYS A 333 9.46 -29.74 15.85
C LYS A 333 8.10 -29.59 16.56
N MET A 334 7.36 -30.69 16.64
CA MET A 334 6.07 -30.77 17.31
C MET A 334 6.22 -30.99 18.82
N PRO A 335 5.18 -30.72 19.64
CA PRO A 335 5.22 -30.94 21.08
C PRO A 335 5.51 -32.39 21.50
N ASP A 336 5.12 -33.37 20.68
CA ASP A 336 5.40 -34.80 20.87
C ASP A 336 6.84 -35.20 20.51
N GLY A 337 7.67 -34.24 20.11
CA GLY A 337 9.07 -34.44 19.72
C GLY A 337 9.28 -34.86 18.27
N THR A 338 8.21 -35.10 17.51
CA THR A 338 8.31 -35.44 16.07
C THR A 338 8.62 -34.20 15.23
N PHE A 339 9.10 -34.42 14.01
CA PHE A 339 9.27 -33.36 13.02
C PHE A 339 8.16 -33.45 11.99
N ARG A 340 7.49 -32.32 11.74
CA ARG A 340 6.44 -32.21 10.74
C ARG A 340 6.94 -31.38 9.57
N ASN A 341 6.76 -31.88 8.35
CA ASN A 341 7.04 -31.11 7.14
C ASN A 341 5.93 -30.07 6.94
N VAL A 342 6.29 -28.79 6.90
CA VAL A 342 5.38 -27.64 6.71
C VAL A 342 5.65 -26.90 5.40
N GLU A 343 6.37 -27.54 4.49
CA GLU A 343 6.58 -27.08 3.13
C GLU A 343 5.28 -27.12 2.32
N ARG A 344 5.15 -26.22 1.35
CA ARG A 344 4.04 -26.27 0.38
C ARG A 344 4.16 -27.53 -0.47
N ASN A 345 3.08 -28.31 -0.55
CA ASN A 345 3.08 -29.64 -1.19
C ASN A 345 1.88 -29.94 -2.11
N ASP A 346 1.20 -28.91 -2.61
CA ASP A 346 0.01 -29.04 -3.48
C ASP A 346 0.32 -29.20 -4.98
N GLY A 347 1.60 -29.35 -5.35
CA GLY A 347 2.05 -29.52 -6.74
C GLY A 347 2.00 -28.25 -7.59
N ALA A 348 1.64 -27.09 -7.03
CA ALA A 348 1.60 -25.83 -7.78
C ALA A 348 2.98 -25.22 -8.05
N TYR A 349 3.97 -25.56 -7.21
CA TYR A 349 5.34 -25.03 -7.27
C TYR A 349 6.36 -26.14 -7.01
N PRO A 350 7.63 -25.97 -7.44
CA PRO A 350 8.72 -26.86 -7.04
C PRO A 350 8.89 -26.90 -5.53
N THR A 351 9.23 -28.07 -5.00
CA THR A 351 9.57 -28.26 -3.58
C THR A 351 11.10 -28.34 -3.42
N PRO A 352 11.72 -27.62 -2.47
CA PRO A 352 11.10 -26.73 -1.49
C PRO A 352 10.63 -25.41 -2.10
N HIS A 353 9.51 -24.88 -1.59
CA HIS A 353 8.93 -23.62 -2.02
C HIS A 353 9.14 -22.52 -0.98
N TRP A 354 8.74 -22.72 0.28
CA TRP A 354 8.98 -21.79 1.38
C TRP A 354 10.33 -22.03 2.07
N GLY A 355 10.76 -23.29 2.19
CA GLY A 355 12.00 -23.67 2.86
C GLY A 355 13.21 -22.87 2.38
N GLY A 356 13.89 -22.21 3.31
CA GLY A 356 15.05 -21.36 3.01
C GLY A 356 14.72 -19.98 2.45
N LYS A 357 13.44 -19.57 2.44
CA LYS A 357 13.00 -18.22 2.03
C LYS A 357 12.47 -17.42 3.21
N PHE A 358 12.46 -16.10 3.06
CA PHE A 358 11.74 -15.18 3.94
C PHE A 358 10.39 -14.84 3.32
N VAL A 359 9.30 -14.99 4.06
CA VAL A 359 7.95 -14.88 3.52
C VAL A 359 7.19 -13.72 4.17
N ILE A 360 6.51 -12.94 3.36
CA ILE A 360 5.62 -11.85 3.82
C ILE A 360 4.29 -11.97 3.08
N LEU A 361 3.23 -11.42 3.66
CA LEU A 361 1.94 -11.25 3.00
C LEU A 361 1.52 -9.79 2.97
N VAL A 362 1.11 -9.35 1.80
CA VAL A 362 0.88 -7.93 1.50
C VAL A 362 -0.35 -7.78 0.63
N ASP A 363 -1.10 -6.70 0.80
CA ASP A 363 -2.10 -6.29 -0.18
C ASP A 363 -1.38 -5.70 -1.40
N ASP A 364 -1.30 -6.46 -2.49
CA ASP A 364 -0.65 -5.98 -3.71
C ASP A 364 -1.63 -5.28 -4.68
N GLY A 365 -2.91 -5.30 -4.35
CA GLY A 365 -3.99 -4.73 -5.14
C GLY A 365 -4.39 -5.53 -6.38
N ASP A 366 -3.84 -6.74 -6.59
CA ASP A 366 -4.23 -7.60 -7.72
C ASP A 366 -5.50 -8.37 -7.38
N ALA A 367 -6.65 -7.88 -7.85
CA ALA A 367 -7.94 -8.53 -7.62
C ALA A 367 -8.21 -9.73 -8.54
N ASP A 368 -7.43 -9.88 -9.63
CA ASP A 368 -7.62 -10.92 -10.64
C ASP A 368 -6.79 -12.17 -10.35
N TRP A 369 -5.67 -11.99 -9.64
CA TRP A 369 -4.82 -13.09 -9.19
C TRP A 369 -5.40 -13.77 -7.95
N SER A 370 -5.28 -15.09 -7.89
CA SER A 370 -5.85 -15.87 -6.80
C SER A 370 -4.94 -15.81 -5.56
N SER A 371 -5.54 -15.53 -4.40
CA SER A 371 -4.85 -15.46 -3.10
C SER A 371 -4.16 -16.75 -2.68
N ASP A 372 -4.46 -17.89 -3.32
CA ASP A 372 -3.78 -19.17 -3.08
C ASP A 372 -2.45 -19.34 -3.84
N LYS A 373 -2.06 -18.32 -4.61
CA LYS A 373 -0.81 -18.27 -5.40
C LYS A 373 0.15 -17.22 -4.84
N GLU A 374 1.43 -17.41 -5.17
CA GLU A 374 2.46 -16.40 -4.94
C GLU A 374 2.13 -15.14 -5.72
N GLY A 375 2.28 -13.99 -5.09
CA GLY A 375 2.02 -12.71 -5.73
C GLY A 375 2.93 -12.49 -6.94
N ARG A 376 2.40 -11.76 -7.92
CA ARG A 376 3.05 -11.56 -9.23
C ARG A 376 3.30 -10.09 -9.55
N VAL A 377 2.80 -9.18 -8.72
CA VAL A 377 2.97 -7.74 -8.93
C VAL A 377 4.44 -7.41 -8.67
N LYS A 378 5.12 -6.93 -9.71
CA LYS A 378 6.51 -6.51 -9.59
C LYS A 378 6.61 -5.12 -8.96
N PHE A 379 7.70 -4.91 -8.22
CA PHE A 379 8.13 -3.58 -7.81
C PHE A 379 8.21 -2.65 -9.04
N ARG A 380 7.70 -1.43 -8.90
CA ARG A 380 7.72 -0.41 -9.95
C ARG A 380 8.58 0.76 -9.53
#